data_AF-A0A2E1E984-F1
#
_entry.id   AF-A0A2E1E984-F1
#
_cell.length_a   1.000
_cell.length_b   1.000
_cell.length_c   1.000
_cell.angle_alpha   90.00
_cell.angle_beta   90.00
_cell.angle_gamma   90.00
#
_symmetry.space_group_name_H-M   'P 1'
#
loop_
_entity.id
_entity.type
_entity.pdbx_description
1 polymer ?
#
loop_
_entity_poly.entity_id
_entity_poly.type
_entity_poly.pdbx_seq_one_letter_code
_entity_poly.pdbx_strand_id
1 'polypeptide(L)'
;FLTESPQAYEICKAVGSKSCKILFDIYHQQIQEGNLIPNIEKCWEEIGYFQIGDNPGRKEPTSGEINYKNVFKYIHSKGFIGILGMEHGNFLPGIEGEKKLISAYQEVDKFI
;
A
#
# COMPACT_ATOMS: atom_id res chain seq x y z
N PHE A 1 1.42 19.86 2.77
CA PHE A 1 2.62 19.66 3.60
C PHE A 1 2.81 18.16 3.74
N LEU A 2 4.05 17.65 3.63
CA LEU A 2 4.43 16.23 3.54
C LEU A 2 3.66 15.44 2.47
N THR A 3 4.13 15.47 1.23
CA THR A 3 3.41 14.86 0.08
C THR A 3 4.16 13.72 -0.59
N GLU A 4 5.48 13.65 -0.44
CA GLU A 4 6.31 12.65 -1.14
C GLU A 4 7.05 11.75 -0.15
N SER A 5 7.25 10.49 -0.54
CA SER A 5 7.91 9.48 0.30
C SER A 5 9.35 9.83 0.72
N PRO A 6 10.19 10.52 -0.09
CA PRO A 6 11.52 10.95 0.38
C PRO A 6 11.43 11.93 1.55
N GLN A 7 10.45 12.82 1.57
CA GLN A 7 10.27 13.78 2.67
C GLN A 7 9.92 13.04 3.97
N ALA A 8 9.03 12.04 3.90
CA ALA A 8 8.62 11.25 5.06
C ALA A 8 9.78 10.40 5.60
N TYR A 9 10.59 9.84 4.69
CA TYR A 9 11.80 9.12 5.03
C TYR A 9 12.81 10.00 5.77
N GLU A 10 13.17 11.16 5.22
CA GLU A 10 14.13 12.07 5.86
C GLU A 10 13.65 12.55 7.24
N ILE A 11 12.35 12.79 7.41
CA ILE A 11 11.78 13.12 8.72
C ILE A 11 11.98 11.97 9.71
N CYS A 12 11.64 10.73 9.34
CA CYS A 12 11.83 9.57 10.22
C CYS A 12 13.31 9.35 10.56
N LYS A 13 14.21 9.50 9.58
CA LYS A 13 15.67 9.44 9.79
C LYS A 13 16.14 10.51 10.78
N ALA A 14 15.69 11.75 10.61
CA ALA A 14 16.07 12.87 11.46
C ALA A 14 15.54 12.72 12.90
N VAL A 15 14.32 12.18 13.06
CA VAL A 15 13.75 11.87 14.38
C VAL A 15 14.52 10.73 15.07
N GLY A 16 15.02 9.75 14.31
CA GLY A 16 15.89 8.69 14.83
C GLY A 16 15.24 7.77 15.88
N SER A 17 13.90 7.68 15.89
CA SER A 17 13.13 6.91 16.87
C SER A 17 12.43 5.72 16.23
N LYS A 18 12.52 4.55 16.88
CA LYS A 18 11.75 3.36 16.47
C LYS A 18 10.24 3.56 16.53
N SER A 19 9.77 4.55 17.29
CA SER A 19 8.35 4.88 17.44
C SER A 19 7.84 5.89 16.39
N CYS A 20 8.70 6.40 15.52
CA CYS A 20 8.33 7.28 14.41
C CYS A 20 8.64 6.55 13.10
N LYS A 21 7.59 6.16 12.37
CA LYS A 21 7.68 5.39 11.12
C LYS A 21 6.70 5.94 10.09
N ILE A 22 6.98 5.64 8.83
CA ILE A 22 6.17 5.96 7.67
C ILE A 22 4.96 5.03 7.63
N LEU A 23 3.79 5.64 7.53
CA LEU A 23 2.63 5.01 6.92
C LEU A 23 2.79 5.19 5.40
N PHE A 24 2.93 4.10 4.66
CA PHE A 24 3.13 4.11 3.22
C PHE A 24 1.79 3.81 2.53
N ASP A 25 1.06 4.86 2.15
CA ASP A 25 -0.20 4.74 1.41
C ASP A 25 0.07 4.53 -0.08
N ILE A 26 -0.28 3.35 -0.59
CA ILE A 26 -0.03 2.94 -1.98
C ILE A 26 -0.91 3.72 -2.96
N TYR A 27 -2.14 4.08 -2.58
CA TYR A 27 -3.03 4.90 -3.40
C TYR A 27 -2.44 6.30 -3.61
N HIS A 28 -2.05 6.96 -2.52
CA HIS A 28 -1.43 8.28 -2.58
C HIS A 28 -0.08 8.25 -3.29
N GLN A 29 0.73 7.20 -3.06
CA GLN A 29 1.99 7.01 -3.77
C GLN A 29 1.78 6.91 -5.29
N GLN A 30 0.77 6.14 -5.74
CA GLN A 30 0.48 5.98 -7.18
C GLN A 30 0.12 7.32 -7.84
N ILE A 31 -0.68 8.15 -7.16
CA ILE A 31 -1.13 9.45 -7.70
C ILE A 31 0.00 10.48 -7.68
N GLN A 32 0.77 10.54 -6.60
CA GLN A 32 1.73 11.62 -6.40
C GLN A 32 3.04 11.39 -7.16
N GLU A 33 3.57 10.17 -7.13
CA GLU A 33 4.91 9.88 -7.67
C GLU A 33 4.93 8.64 -8.57
N GLY A 34 3.93 7.75 -8.48
CA GLY A 34 3.97 6.43 -9.11
C GLY A 34 5.14 5.60 -8.59
N ASN A 35 5.74 4.81 -9.48
CA ASN A 35 6.99 4.08 -9.25
C ASN A 35 7.03 3.29 -7.92
N LEU A 36 5.92 2.59 -7.62
CA LEU A 36 5.60 2.04 -6.31
C LEU A 36 6.74 1.20 -5.70
N ILE A 37 7.14 0.10 -6.36
CA ILE A 37 8.13 -0.84 -5.79
C ILE A 37 9.48 -0.16 -5.54
N PRO A 38 10.07 0.61 -6.49
CA PRO A 38 11.31 1.33 -6.21
C PRO A 38 11.20 2.37 -5.08
N ASN A 39 10.05 3.03 -4.91
CA ASN A 39 9.86 3.98 -3.80
C ASN A 39 9.65 3.27 -2.46
N ILE A 40 8.97 2.12 -2.44
CA ILE A 40 8.90 1.24 -1.27
C ILE A 40 10.33 0.79 -0.87
N GLU A 41 11.16 0.34 -1.81
CA GLU A 41 12.55 -0.09 -1.52
C GLU A 41 13.37 1.05 -0.87
N LYS A 42 13.30 2.27 -1.42
CA LYS A 42 14.03 3.43 -0.90
C LYS A 42 13.63 3.80 0.52
N CYS A 43 12.36 3.61 0.87
CA CYS A 43 11.82 3.98 2.17
C CYS A 43 11.76 2.82 3.17
N TRP A 44 12.11 1.59 2.75
CA TRP A 44 11.83 0.33 3.44
C TRP A 44 12.12 0.35 4.94
N GLU A 45 13.31 0.81 5.33
CA GLU A 45 13.78 0.82 6.72
C GLU A 45 12.92 1.66 7.68
N GLU A 46 12.16 2.61 7.14
CA GLU A 46 11.31 3.49 7.91
C GLU A 46 9.81 3.23 7.69
N ILE A 47 9.41 2.24 6.87
CA ILE A 47 8.00 1.87 6.72
C ILE A 47 7.55 1.00 7.90
N GLY A 48 6.52 1.44 8.61
CA GLY A 48 5.89 0.68 9.70
C GLY A 48 4.52 0.11 9.38
N TYR A 49 3.87 0.64 8.33
CA TYR A 49 2.50 0.29 7.97
C TYR A 49 2.25 0.60 6.49
N PHE A 50 1.41 -0.20 5.83
CA PHE A 50 0.94 0.08 4.47
C PHE A 50 -0.57 0.33 4.46
N GLN A 51 -1.01 1.31 3.68
CA GLN A 51 -2.43 1.47 3.31
C GLN A 51 -2.65 1.05 1.87
N ILE A 52 -3.73 0.31 1.66
CA ILE A 52 -4.13 -0.27 0.38
C ILE A 52 -5.33 0.51 -0.16
N GLY A 53 -5.25 0.88 -1.43
CA GLY A 53 -6.35 1.44 -2.21
C GLY A 53 -5.96 1.50 -3.68
N ASP A 54 -6.81 0.98 -4.55
CA ASP A 54 -6.52 0.96 -5.98
C ASP A 54 -6.77 2.33 -6.63
N ASN A 55 -6.04 2.61 -7.70
CA ASN A 55 -6.14 3.83 -8.47
C ASN A 55 -6.54 3.49 -9.90
N PRO A 56 -7.50 4.19 -10.53
CA PRO A 56 -8.33 5.27 -10.00
C PRO A 56 -9.46 4.79 -9.06
N GLY A 57 -9.99 5.71 -8.24
CA GLY A 57 -11.26 5.52 -7.51
C GLY A 57 -11.16 5.11 -6.04
N ARG A 58 -9.96 4.77 -5.54
CA ARG A 58 -9.69 4.38 -4.15
C ARG A 58 -10.62 3.26 -3.67
N LYS A 59 -10.61 2.15 -4.42
CA LYS A 59 -11.40 0.93 -4.18
C LYS A 59 -10.49 -0.28 -3.90
N GLU A 60 -11.06 -1.48 -3.75
CA GLU A 60 -10.29 -2.71 -3.52
C GLU A 60 -9.28 -2.99 -4.64
N PRO A 61 -8.19 -3.75 -4.39
CA PRO A 61 -7.32 -4.24 -5.46
C PRO A 61 -8.11 -4.83 -6.63
N THR A 62 -7.55 -4.79 -7.84
CA THR A 62 -8.17 -5.28 -9.10
C THR A 62 -9.30 -4.41 -9.65
N SER A 63 -9.64 -3.30 -8.98
CA SER A 63 -10.62 -2.34 -9.47
C SER A 63 -10.00 -1.21 -10.29
N GLY A 64 -8.67 -1.03 -10.18
CA GLY A 64 -7.89 -0.01 -10.88
C GLY A 64 -6.71 -0.60 -11.64
N GLU A 65 -5.68 0.24 -11.82
CA GLU A 65 -4.51 -0.02 -12.65
C GLU A 65 -3.32 -0.60 -11.86
N ILE A 66 -3.36 -0.56 -10.53
CA ILE A 66 -2.22 -1.00 -9.71
C ILE A 66 -2.12 -2.52 -9.74
N ASN A 67 -0.94 -3.04 -10.12
CA ASN A 67 -0.65 -4.46 -10.03
C ASN A 67 -0.32 -4.87 -8.58
N TYR A 68 -1.37 -5.02 -7.78
CA TYR A 68 -1.26 -5.39 -6.37
C TYR A 68 -0.63 -6.76 -6.13
N LYS A 69 -0.77 -7.70 -7.08
CA LYS A 69 -0.10 -9.01 -6.98
C LYS A 69 1.43 -8.86 -6.91
N ASN A 70 2.01 -7.99 -7.74
CA ASN A 70 3.45 -7.73 -7.69
C ASN A 70 3.86 -6.89 -6.47
N VAL A 71 3.03 -5.92 -6.06
CA VAL A 71 3.30 -5.10 -4.88
C VAL A 71 3.31 -5.96 -3.61
N PHE A 72 2.29 -6.79 -3.41
CA PHE A 72 2.19 -7.69 -2.24
C PHE A 72 3.28 -8.75 -2.27
N LYS A 73 3.56 -9.35 -3.43
CA LYS A 73 4.68 -10.29 -3.57
C LYS A 73 6.00 -9.66 -3.16
N TYR A 74 6.25 -8.42 -3.55
CA TYR A 74 7.46 -7.70 -3.17
C TYR A 74 7.51 -7.42 -1.65
N ILE A 75 6.43 -6.88 -1.06
CA ILE A 75 6.33 -6.61 0.38
C ILE A 75 6.55 -7.91 1.19
N HIS A 76 5.90 -9.01 0.79
CA HIS A 76 6.07 -10.33 1.39
C HIS A 76 7.51 -10.84 1.26
N SER A 77 8.13 -10.71 0.07
CA SER A 77 9.51 -11.17 -0.17
C SER A 77 10.55 -10.46 0.69
N LYS A 78 10.28 -9.23 1.13
CA LYS A 78 11.12 -8.46 2.04
C LYS A 78 10.87 -8.79 3.52
N GLY A 79 9.96 -9.72 3.81
CA GLY A 79 9.70 -10.24 5.16
C GLY A 79 8.85 -9.33 6.04
N PHE A 80 8.00 -8.48 5.45
CA PHE A 80 7.11 -7.63 6.23
C PHE A 80 6.05 -8.49 6.98
N ILE A 81 6.02 -8.35 8.30
CA ILE A 81 5.08 -9.07 9.19
C ILE A 81 4.00 -8.16 9.80
N GLY A 82 3.94 -6.90 9.34
CA GLY A 82 2.96 -5.93 9.81
C GLY A 82 1.62 -6.04 9.09
N ILE A 83 0.75 -5.06 9.33
CA ILE A 83 -0.60 -5.02 8.75
C ILE A 83 -0.58 -4.27 7.41
N LEU A 84 -1.29 -4.84 6.43
CA LEU A 84 -1.69 -4.14 5.19
C LEU A 84 -3.13 -3.64 5.37
N GLY A 85 -3.28 -2.35 5.65
CA GLY A 85 -4.55 -1.74 5.99
C GLY A 85 -5.43 -1.48 4.78
N MET A 86 -6.65 -2.01 4.79
CA MET A 86 -7.65 -1.77 3.75
C MET A 86 -8.30 -0.39 3.92
N GLU A 87 -7.72 0.64 3.30
CA GLU A 87 -8.23 2.01 3.38
C GLU A 87 -8.81 2.46 2.03
N HIS A 88 -9.90 1.80 1.66
CA HIS A 88 -10.62 2.05 0.43
C HIS A 88 -12.11 1.76 0.63
N GLY A 89 -12.94 2.26 -0.30
CA GLY A 89 -14.33 1.84 -0.36
C GLY A 89 -14.50 0.53 -1.13
N ASN A 90 -15.70 -0.02 -1.16
CA ASN A 90 -16.04 -1.12 -2.07
C ASN A 90 -16.40 -0.56 -3.45
N PHE A 91 -16.00 -1.24 -4.52
CA PHE A 91 -16.36 -0.87 -5.89
C PHE A 91 -17.85 -1.08 -6.15
N LEU A 92 -18.39 -2.23 -5.71
CA LEU A 92 -19.83 -2.52 -5.72
C LEU A 92 -20.42 -2.38 -4.31
N PRO A 93 -21.69 -1.96 -4.18
CA PRO A 93 -22.37 -1.91 -2.88
C PRO A 93 -22.91 -3.27 -2.44
N GLY A 94 -23.22 -3.38 -1.15
CA GLY A 94 -23.93 -4.52 -0.56
C GLY A 94 -23.10 -5.82 -0.48
N ILE A 95 -23.78 -6.92 -0.16
CA ILE A 95 -23.18 -8.24 0.09
C ILE A 95 -22.34 -8.73 -1.10
N GLU A 96 -22.79 -8.49 -2.33
CA GLU A 96 -22.03 -8.90 -3.52
C GLU A 96 -20.73 -8.09 -3.69
N GLY A 97 -20.74 -6.82 -3.30
CA GLY A 97 -19.53 -6.00 -3.25
C GLY A 97 -18.54 -6.47 -2.19
N GLU A 98 -19.02 -6.85 -1.00
CA GLU A 98 -18.18 -7.41 0.05
C GLU A 98 -17.54 -8.74 -0.39
N LYS A 99 -18.30 -9.63 -1.04
CA LYS A 99 -17.76 -10.88 -1.62
C LYS A 99 -16.71 -10.61 -2.69
N LYS A 100 -16.93 -9.61 -3.55
CA LYS A 100 -15.99 -9.24 -4.61
C LYS A 100 -14.70 -8.66 -4.02
N LEU A 101 -14.80 -7.81 -2.99
CA LEU A 101 -13.66 -7.31 -2.23
C LEU A 101 -12.83 -8.45 -1.66
N ILE A 102 -13.46 -9.42 -0.98
CA ILE A 102 -12.74 -10.58 -0.41
C ILE A 102 -12.04 -11.37 -1.53
N SER A 103 -12.75 -11.62 -2.63
CA SER A 103 -12.21 -12.35 -3.79
C SER A 103 -11.02 -11.62 -4.43
N ALA A 104 -11.04 -10.29 -4.46
CA ALA A 104 -9.95 -9.49 -4.99
C ALA A 104 -8.67 -9.64 -4.17
N TYR A 105 -8.77 -9.57 -2.84
CA TYR A 105 -7.62 -9.81 -1.95
C TYR A 105 -7.11 -11.24 -2.07
N GLN A 106 -8.01 -12.23 -2.13
CA GLN A 106 -7.62 -13.62 -2.38
C GLN A 106 -6.88 -13.79 -3.71
N GLU A 107 -7.27 -13.09 -4.77
CA GLU A 107 -6.62 -13.16 -6.09
C GLU A 107 -5.21 -12.56 -6.06
N VAL A 108 -5.05 -11.36 -5.50
CA VAL A 108 -3.75 -10.70 -5.47
C VAL A 108 -2.77 -11.37 -4.51
N ASP A 109 -3.26 -12.16 -3.56
CA ASP A 109 -2.46 -12.96 -2.62
C ASP A 109 -2.01 -14.34 -3.18
N LYS A 110 -2.42 -14.71 -4.41
CA LYS A 110 -1.99 -15.96 -5.09
C LYS A 110 -0.54 -15.92 -5.58
N PHE A 111 0.39 -15.64 -4.69
CA PHE A 111 1.83 -15.77 -4.85
C PHE A 111 2.51 -16.46 -3.66
N ILE A 112 1.77 -16.65 -2.56
CA ILE A 112 2.09 -17.52 -1.43
C ILE A 112 1.64 -18.94 -1.80
#